data_AF-A0AA43Z5A9-F1
#
_entry.id   AF-A0AA43Z5A9-F1
#
_cell.length_a   1.000
_cell.length_b   1.000
_cell.length_c   1.000
_cell.angle_alpha   90.00
_cell.angle_beta   90.00
_cell.angle_gamma   90.00
#
_symmetry.space_group_name_H-M   'P 1'
#
loop_
_entity.id
_entity.type
_entity.pdbx_description
1 polymer ?
#
loop_
_entity_poly.entity_id
_entity_poly.type
_entity_poly.pdbx_seq_one_letter_code
_entity_poly.pdbx_strand_id
1 'polypeptide(L)'
;MKLLNTYDDHDEAKEAAEKLAGDKRLASERDATVVIYNLFGIPSWGNFHRLGMYNLGELKLLLDRRATWQPADQARHAEIIATLKTVAKNYGIEVPGHWL
;
A
#
# COMPACT_ATOMS: atom_id res chain seq x y z
N MET A 1 -0.41 2.13 -15.47
CA MET A 1 -0.22 1.20 -14.32
C MET A 1 1.23 1.26 -13.86
N LYS A 2 1.52 1.00 -12.57
CA LYS A 2 2.87 0.86 -12.01
C LYS A 2 2.98 -0.49 -11.28
N LEU A 3 4.20 -0.98 -11.08
CA LEU A 3 4.44 -2.12 -10.19
C LEU A 3 4.01 -1.74 -8.77
N LEU A 4 3.09 -2.49 -8.17
CA LEU A 4 2.59 -2.24 -6.82
C LEU A 4 3.26 -3.18 -5.80
N ASN A 5 3.43 -4.45 -6.16
CA ASN A 5 4.11 -5.43 -5.33
C ASN A 5 4.74 -6.55 -6.18
N THR A 6 5.65 -7.30 -5.56
CA THR A 6 6.23 -8.53 -6.09
C THR A 6 5.99 -9.65 -5.07
N TYR A 7 5.55 -10.80 -5.55
CA TYR A 7 5.31 -12.00 -4.77
C TYR A 7 6.21 -13.13 -5.27
N ASP A 8 6.55 -14.07 -4.39
CA ASP A 8 7.23 -15.32 -4.72
C ASP A 8 6.24 -16.49 -4.89
N ASP A 9 5.06 -16.40 -4.28
CA ASP A 9 3.96 -17.34 -4.47
C ASP A 9 2.92 -16.87 -5.49
N HIS A 10 2.47 -17.78 -6.36
CA HIS A 10 1.51 -17.49 -7.43
C HIS A 10 0.10 -17.22 -6.89
N ASP A 11 -0.34 -18.02 -5.92
CA ASP A 11 -1.70 -17.97 -5.41
C ASP A 11 -1.90 -16.74 -4.53
N GLU A 12 -0.90 -16.36 -3.73
CA GLU A 12 -0.86 -15.07 -3.03
C GLU A 12 -0.94 -13.89 -4.00
N ALA A 13 -0.16 -13.94 -5.09
CA ALA A 13 -0.15 -12.88 -6.09
C ALA A 13 -1.51 -12.75 -6.81
N LYS A 14 -2.16 -13.87 -7.07
CA LYS A 14 -3.50 -13.91 -7.68
C LYS A 14 -4.56 -13.38 -6.72
N GLU A 15 -4.54 -13.78 -5.46
CA GLU A 15 -5.46 -13.29 -4.43
C GLU A 15 -5.29 -11.76 -4.26
N ALA A 16 -4.05 -11.27 -4.24
CA ALA A 16 -3.76 -9.85 -4.19
C ALA A 16 -4.29 -9.10 -5.42
N ALA A 17 -4.18 -9.68 -6.62
CA ALA A 17 -4.69 -9.09 -7.85
C ALA A 17 -6.23 -8.97 -7.83
N GLU A 18 -6.94 -9.98 -7.31
CA GLU A 18 -8.41 -9.97 -7.21
C GLU A 18 -8.94 -8.85 -6.31
N LYS A 19 -8.17 -8.43 -5.31
CA LYS A 19 -8.50 -7.31 -4.42
C LYS A 19 -8.39 -5.95 -5.11
N LEU A 20 -7.64 -5.81 -6.20
CA LEU A 20 -7.38 -4.51 -6.81
C LEU A 20 -8.58 -3.97 -7.61
N ALA A 21 -8.82 -2.66 -7.47
CA ALA A 21 -9.77 -1.91 -8.26
C ALA A 21 -9.10 -1.25 -9.48
N GLY A 22 -9.84 -1.23 -10.60
CA GLY A 22 -9.38 -0.68 -11.88
C GLY A 22 -8.41 -1.60 -12.63
N ASP A 23 -7.68 -1.02 -13.59
CA ASP A 23 -6.74 -1.75 -14.44
C ASP A 23 -5.61 -2.39 -13.62
N LYS A 24 -5.41 -3.69 -13.85
CA LYS A 24 -4.41 -4.52 -13.20
C LYS A 24 -3.81 -5.53 -14.17
N ARG A 25 -2.58 -5.94 -13.89
CA ARG A 25 -1.87 -6.97 -14.64
C ARG A 25 -0.95 -7.72 -13.71
N LEU A 26 -1.08 -9.04 -13.67
CA LEU A 26 -0.14 -9.94 -13.01
C LEU A 26 0.80 -10.52 -14.08
N ALA A 27 2.11 -10.36 -13.90
CA ALA A 27 3.12 -10.89 -14.80
C ALA A 27 4.11 -11.75 -14.02
N SER A 28 4.41 -12.95 -14.53
CA SER A 28 5.50 -13.75 -14.00
C SER A 28 6.82 -13.34 -14.65
N GLU A 29 7.88 -13.36 -13.86
CA GLU A 29 9.25 -13.11 -14.31
C GLU A 29 10.16 -14.18 -13.71
N ARG A 30 11.10 -14.69 -14.52
CA ARG A 30 12.13 -15.61 -14.05
C ARG A 30 13.37 -14.81 -13.71
N ASP A 31 13.71 -14.75 -12.42
CA ASP A 31 15.00 -14.27 -11.96
C ASP A 31 15.87 -15.49 -11.57
N ALA A 32 16.81 -15.83 -12.44
CA ALA A 32 17.62 -17.06 -12.38
C ALA A 32 16.76 -18.35 -12.22
N THR A 33 16.74 -18.93 -11.02
CA THR A 33 16.02 -20.16 -10.70
C THR A 33 14.66 -19.92 -10.04
N VAL A 34 14.31 -18.67 -9.72
CA VAL A 34 13.09 -18.30 -9.01
C VAL A 34 12.10 -17.67 -10.00
N VAL A 35 10.83 -18.02 -9.86
CA VAL A 35 9.74 -17.30 -10.54
C VAL A 35 9.16 -16.33 -9.52
N ILE A 36 9.14 -15.05 -9.88
CA ILE A 36 8.45 -14.01 -9.13
C ILE A 36 7.21 -13.56 -9.90
N TYR A 37 6.26 -12.99 -9.18
CA TYR A 37 4.99 -12.53 -9.70
C TYR A 37 4.83 -11.04 -9.42
N ASN A 38 5.03 -10.24 -10.46
CA ASN A 38 4.95 -8.79 -10.43
C ASN A 38 3.50 -8.34 -10.63
N LEU A 39 2.91 -7.76 -9.58
CA LEU A 39 1.56 -7.21 -9.60
C LEU A 39 1.58 -5.73 -9.98
N PHE A 40 1.13 -5.43 -11.19
CA PHE A 40 0.93 -4.08 -11.69
C PHE A 40 -0.52 -3.63 -11.50
N GLY A 41 -0.70 -2.36 -11.16
CA GLY A 41 -2.03 -1.77 -11.03
C GLY A 41 -2.02 -0.24 -11.05
N ILE A 42 -3.19 0.35 -10.78
CA ILE A 42 -3.32 1.79 -10.57
C ILE A 42 -2.85 2.12 -9.14
N PRO A 43 -1.80 2.93 -8.96
CA PRO A 43 -1.40 3.42 -7.65
C PRO A 43 -2.50 4.27 -7.05
N SER A 44 -3.03 3.84 -5.92
CA SER A 44 -3.99 4.61 -5.14
C SER A 44 -3.94 4.12 -3.70
N TRP A 45 -4.27 4.99 -2.75
CA TRP A 45 -4.32 4.57 -1.36
C TRP A 45 -5.34 3.46 -1.10
N GLY A 46 -6.45 3.45 -1.84
CA GLY A 46 -7.42 2.35 -1.78
C GLY A 46 -6.80 1.01 -2.19
N ASN A 47 -6.02 0.98 -3.28
CA ASN A 47 -5.35 -0.24 -3.71
C ASN A 47 -4.22 -0.65 -2.75
N PHE A 48 -3.41 0.30 -2.26
CA PHE A 48 -2.40 0.00 -1.25
C PHE A 48 -3.01 -0.54 0.06
N HIS A 49 -4.15 0.00 0.50
CA HIS A 49 -4.87 -0.51 1.66
C HIS A 49 -5.40 -1.94 1.43
N ARG A 50 -5.95 -2.22 0.25
CA ARG A 50 -6.42 -3.57 -0.11
C ARG A 50 -5.29 -4.60 -0.21
N LEU A 51 -4.08 -4.15 -0.51
CA LEU A 51 -2.85 -4.96 -0.47
C LEU A 51 -2.23 -5.04 0.93
N GLY A 52 -2.81 -4.41 1.95
CA GLY A 52 -2.26 -4.41 3.31
C GLY A 52 -0.98 -3.59 3.46
N MET A 53 -0.71 -2.65 2.56
CA MET A 53 0.56 -1.93 2.50
C MET A 53 0.59 -0.65 3.35
N TYR A 54 1.82 -0.22 3.66
CA TYR A 54 2.15 1.09 4.21
C TYR A 54 1.41 1.48 5.50
N ASN A 55 1.04 0.48 6.30
CA ASN A 55 0.32 0.66 7.58
C ASN A 55 -1.00 1.44 7.44
N LEU A 56 -1.65 1.40 6.27
CA LEU A 56 -2.90 2.14 6.03
C LEU A 56 -4.06 1.63 6.90
N GLY A 57 -4.07 0.34 7.23
CA GLY A 57 -5.05 -0.23 8.17
C GLY A 57 -4.87 0.33 9.58
N GLU A 58 -3.62 0.45 10.04
CA GLU A 58 -3.31 1.08 11.33
C GLU A 58 -3.63 2.58 11.32
N LEU A 59 -3.28 3.28 10.24
CA LEU A 59 -3.62 4.70 10.09
C LEU A 59 -5.12 4.94 10.23
N LYS A 60 -5.95 4.09 9.61
CA LYS A 60 -7.40 4.19 9.75
C LYS A 60 -7.83 4.09 11.22
N LEU A 61 -7.35 3.06 11.93
CA LEU A 61 -7.67 2.87 13.35
C LEU A 61 -7.19 4.04 14.23
N LEU A 62 -6.02 4.60 13.93
CA LEU A 62 -5.51 5.79 14.61
C LEU A 62 -6.41 7.00 14.37
N LEU A 63 -6.75 7.29 13.11
CA LEU A 63 -7.59 8.44 12.74
C LEU A 63 -9.00 8.32 13.34
N ASP A 64 -9.57 7.11 13.43
CA ASP A 64 -10.89 6.87 14.03
C ASP A 64 -10.94 7.26 15.52
N ARG A 65 -9.79 7.24 16.22
CA ARG A 65 -9.65 7.65 17.63
C ARG A 65 -8.86 8.95 17.82
N ARG A 66 -8.81 9.82 16.80
CA ARG A 66 -8.01 11.07 16.81
C ARG A 66 -8.31 11.99 18.00
N ALA A 67 -9.55 12.02 18.46
CA ALA A 67 -9.97 12.85 19.60
C ALA A 67 -9.32 12.43 20.93
N THR A 68 -8.84 11.20 21.05
CA THR A 68 -8.29 10.63 22.29
C THR A 68 -6.81 10.27 22.16
N TRP A 69 -6.11 10.83 21.18
CA TRP A 69 -4.69 10.52 20.95
C TRP A 69 -3.82 10.83 22.16
N GLN A 70 -3.01 9.85 22.50
CA GLN A 70 -1.90 10.01 23.42
C GLN A 70 -0.64 10.44 22.65
N PRO A 71 0.42 10.92 23.34
CA PRO A 71 1.68 11.27 22.68
C PRO A 71 2.26 10.13 21.82
N ALA A 72 2.05 8.88 22.21
CA ALA A 72 2.46 7.70 21.44
C ALA A 72 1.68 7.56 20.12
N ASP A 73 0.37 7.86 20.12
CA ASP A 73 -0.45 7.84 18.89
C ASP A 73 0.00 8.93 17.91
N GLN A 74 0.32 10.13 18.43
CA GLN A 74 0.84 11.23 17.61
C GLN A 74 2.19 10.89 16.99
N ALA A 75 3.10 10.29 17.77
CA ALA A 75 4.39 9.84 17.26
C ALA A 75 4.21 8.77 16.17
N ARG A 76 3.35 7.78 16.41
CA ARG A 76 3.07 6.72 15.45
C ARG A 76 2.42 7.23 14.17
N HIS A 77 1.46 8.14 14.31
CA HIS A 77 0.85 8.83 13.17
C HIS A 77 1.90 9.56 12.33
N ALA A 78 2.81 10.33 12.96
CA ALA A 78 3.86 11.05 12.27
C ALA A 78 4.80 10.13 11.47
N GLU A 79 5.17 8.97 12.01
CA GLU A 79 5.97 7.94 11.32
C GLU A 79 5.26 7.41 10.07
N ILE A 80 3.97 7.08 10.21
CA ILE A 80 3.17 6.58 9.09
C ILE A 80 3.07 7.67 8.02
N ILE A 81 2.72 8.91 8.38
CA ILE A 81 2.62 10.03 7.43
C ILE A 81 3.95 10.32 6.73
N ALA A 82 5.09 10.24 7.42
CA ALA A 82 6.40 10.40 6.79
C ALA A 82 6.65 9.35 5.71
N THR A 83 6.29 8.09 5.98
CA THR A 83 6.35 7.00 5.00
C THR A 83 5.42 7.26 3.82
N LEU A 84 4.17 7.66 4.09
CA LEU A 84 3.19 7.94 3.04
C LEU A 84 3.61 9.11 2.15
N LYS A 85 4.27 10.14 2.67
CA LYS A 85 4.81 11.25 1.85
C LYS A 85 5.87 10.77 0.86
N THR A 86 6.72 9.83 1.25
CA THR A 86 7.71 9.24 0.34
C THR A 86 7.04 8.38 -0.73
N VAL A 87 6.08 7.53 -0.33
CA VAL A 87 5.30 6.69 -1.26
C VAL A 87 4.52 7.55 -2.24
N ALA A 88 3.86 8.61 -1.75
CA ALA A 88 3.13 9.60 -2.53
C ALA A 88 3.99 10.17 -3.67
N LYS A 89 5.21 10.61 -3.36
CA LYS A 89 6.17 11.11 -4.34
C LYS A 89 6.58 10.04 -5.36
N ASN A 90 6.90 8.82 -4.92
CA ASN A 90 7.32 7.74 -5.81
C ASN A 90 6.22 7.33 -6.81
N TYR A 91 4.97 7.33 -6.33
CA TYR A 91 3.83 6.93 -7.16
C TYR A 91 3.14 8.10 -7.88
N GLY A 92 3.43 9.34 -7.50
CA GLY A 92 2.81 10.54 -8.08
C GLY A 92 1.35 10.73 -7.64
N ILE A 93 1.05 10.38 -6.38
CA ILE A 93 -0.27 10.56 -5.77
C ILE A 93 -0.15 11.49 -4.56
N GLU A 94 -1.25 12.09 -4.12
CA GLU A 94 -1.26 13.00 -2.97
C GLU A 94 -1.76 12.33 -1.70
N VAL A 95 -1.16 12.65 -0.55
CA VAL A 95 -1.69 12.24 0.76
C VAL A 95 -2.92 13.12 1.07
N PRO A 96 -4.10 12.55 1.37
CA PRO A 96 -5.28 13.33 1.69
C PRO A 96 -5.07 14.24 2.91
N GLY A 97 -5.47 15.51 2.81
CA GLY A 97 -5.26 16.49 3.88
C GLY A 97 -5.92 16.14 5.21
N HIS A 98 -7.04 15.42 5.19
CA HIS A 98 -7.72 14.96 6.41
C HIS A 98 -6.97 13.84 7.15
N TRP A 99 -5.92 13.27 6.56
CA TRP A 99 -5.02 12.33 7.23
C TRP A 99 -3.88 13.02 7.96
N LEU A 100 -3.65 14.32 7.72
CA LEU A 100 -2.57 15.10 8.30
C LEU A 100 -2.99 15.70 9.65
#